data_AF-A0A4Q8QXR1-F1
#
_entry.id   AF-A0A4Q8QXR1-F1
#
_cell.length_a   1.000
_cell.length_b   1.000
_cell.length_c   1.000
_cell.angle_alpha   90.00
_cell.angle_beta   90.00
_cell.angle_gamma   90.00
#
_symmetry.space_group_name_H-M   'P 1'
#
loop_
_entity.id
_entity.type
_entity.pdbx_description
1 polymer ?
#
loop_
_entity_poly.entity_id
_entity_poly.type
_entity_poly.pdbx_seq_one_letter_code
_entity_poly.pdbx_strand_id
1 'polypeptide(L)'
;MSDNNAAGLWRAVLLQAITDATEPLSTKRLSTRMDQIRCREWFTRPNRDFDEVCHLAGVEPDRVRKHVVPLIAEASKRDQPMPDRATQKPYRRFSGRDRGVGQLPRENVRDRMSPSAQDSSNLEIF
;
A
#
# COMPACT_ATOMS: atom_id res chain seq x y z
N MET A 1 28.45 18.18 -15.78
CA MET A 1 28.14 16.74 -15.64
C MET A 1 27.18 16.54 -14.47
N SER A 2 25.86 16.63 -14.68
CA SER A 2 24.84 16.22 -13.67
C SER A 2 23.43 15.98 -14.23
N ASP A 3 23.17 16.25 -15.52
CA ASP A 3 21.80 16.16 -16.09
C ASP A 3 21.27 14.71 -16.23
N ASN A 4 22.15 13.71 -16.23
CA ASN A 4 21.78 12.30 -16.38
C ASN A 4 20.93 11.76 -15.21
N ASN A 5 21.12 12.27 -13.99
CA ASN A 5 20.35 11.80 -12.83
C ASN A 5 18.92 12.36 -12.82
N ALA A 6 18.74 13.62 -13.24
CA ALA A 6 17.43 14.24 -13.34
C ALA A 6 16.58 13.58 -14.43
N ALA A 7 17.14 13.39 -15.63
CA ALA A 7 16.44 12.68 -16.70
C ALA A 7 16.12 11.22 -16.32
N GLY A 8 17.00 10.57 -15.56
CA GLY A 8 16.76 9.23 -15.02
C GLY A 8 15.54 9.16 -14.10
N LEU A 9 15.39 10.14 -13.19
CA LEU A 9 14.23 10.23 -12.31
C LEU A 9 12.93 10.40 -13.12
N TRP A 10 12.90 11.31 -14.08
CA TRP A 10 11.70 11.56 -14.88
C TRP A 10 11.33 10.38 -15.79
N ARG A 11 12.31 9.63 -16.27
CA ARG A 11 12.07 8.34 -16.94
C ARG A 11 11.46 7.30 -16.01
N ALA A 12 11.91 7.25 -14.75
CA ALA A 12 11.32 6.35 -13.75
C ALA A 12 9.87 6.72 -13.44
N VAL A 13 9.56 8.02 -13.32
CA VAL A 13 8.18 8.52 -13.16
C VAL A 13 7.31 8.12 -14.35
N LEU A 14 7.79 8.32 -15.57
CA LEU A 14 7.07 7.90 -16.78
C LEU A 14 6.85 6.39 -16.81
N LEU A 15 7.87 5.60 -16.50
CA LEU A 15 7.77 4.14 -16.49
C LEU A 15 6.72 3.66 -15.48
N GLN A 16 6.74 4.21 -14.26
CA GLN A 16 5.74 3.89 -13.24
C GLN A 16 4.32 4.23 -13.70
N ALA A 17 4.12 5.44 -14.25
CA ALA A 17 2.82 5.84 -14.76
C ALA A 17 2.34 4.95 -15.93
N ILE A 18 3.25 4.53 -16.83
CA ILE A 18 2.93 3.60 -17.92
C ILE A 18 2.49 2.25 -17.34
N THR A 19 3.23 1.71 -16.36
CA THR A 19 2.87 0.46 -15.69
C THR A 19 1.48 0.57 -15.06
N ASP A 20 1.22 1.63 -14.29
CA ASP A 20 -0.06 1.84 -13.62
C ASP A 20 -1.22 2.04 -14.62
N ALA A 21 -0.98 2.72 -15.74
CA ALA A 21 -2.00 2.95 -16.75
C ALA A 21 -2.35 1.69 -17.57
N THR A 22 -1.36 0.82 -17.81
CA THR A 22 -1.48 -0.36 -18.68
C THR A 22 -1.83 -1.65 -17.94
N GLU A 23 -1.87 -1.62 -16.61
CA GLU A 23 -2.39 -2.72 -15.82
C GLU A 23 -3.94 -2.71 -15.82
N PRO A 24 -4.60 -3.88 -15.88
CA PRO A 24 -6.06 -3.97 -15.72
C PRO A 24 -6.50 -3.48 -14.34
N LEU A 25 -7.63 -2.78 -14.28
CA LEU A 25 -8.24 -2.34 -13.02
C LEU A 25 -8.82 -3.55 -12.25
N SER A 26 -7.97 -4.31 -11.56
CA SER A 26 -8.35 -5.55 -10.86
C SER A 26 -8.23 -5.45 -9.33
N THR A 27 -7.55 -4.41 -8.84
CA THR A 27 -7.29 -4.25 -7.41
C THR A 27 -8.56 -3.93 -6.61
N LYS A 28 -8.72 -4.61 -5.47
CA LYS A 28 -9.75 -4.30 -4.46
C LYS A 28 -9.45 -3.00 -3.70
N ARG A 29 -8.21 -2.49 -3.78
CA ARG A 29 -7.79 -1.26 -3.11
C ARG A 29 -8.21 -0.05 -3.93
N LEU A 30 -9.12 0.73 -3.37
CA LEU A 30 -9.66 1.92 -4.04
C LEU A 30 -8.56 2.92 -4.42
N SER A 31 -7.60 3.17 -3.54
CA SER A 31 -6.50 4.13 -3.80
C SER A 31 -5.71 3.75 -5.05
N THR A 32 -5.22 2.51 -5.12
CA THR A 32 -4.48 2.00 -6.28
C THR A 32 -5.31 2.09 -7.56
N ARG A 33 -6.60 1.72 -7.49
CA ARG A 33 -7.50 1.84 -8.66
C ARG A 33 -7.64 3.29 -9.12
N MET A 34 -7.78 4.24 -8.18
CA MET A 34 -7.88 5.67 -8.51
C MET A 34 -6.58 6.18 -9.12
N ASP A 35 -5.43 5.72 -8.63
CA ASP A 35 -4.12 6.10 -9.19
C ASP A 35 -3.95 5.57 -10.62
N GLN A 36 -4.35 4.32 -10.89
CA GLN A 36 -4.39 3.76 -12.25
C GLN A 36 -5.28 4.58 -13.19
N ILE A 37 -6.48 4.98 -12.73
CA ILE A 37 -7.40 5.83 -13.51
C ILE A 37 -6.76 7.19 -13.80
N ARG A 38 -6.17 7.84 -12.80
CA ARG A 38 -5.47 9.13 -12.98
C ARG A 38 -4.31 9.00 -13.98
N CYS A 39 -3.54 7.91 -13.92
CA CYS A 39 -2.47 7.65 -14.89
C CYS A 39 -3.03 7.49 -16.31
N ARG A 40 -4.13 6.77 -16.50
CA ARG A 40 -4.79 6.67 -17.81
C ARG A 40 -5.27 8.03 -18.33
N GLU A 41 -5.86 8.86 -17.47
CA GLU A 41 -6.27 10.21 -17.84
C GLU A 41 -5.07 11.09 -18.22
N TRP A 42 -3.94 10.94 -17.53
CA TRP A 42 -2.70 11.67 -17.80
C TRP A 42 -2.17 11.41 -19.22
N PHE A 43 -2.25 10.17 -19.73
CA PHE A 43 -1.84 9.81 -21.09
C PHE A 43 -2.89 10.07 -22.17
N THR A 44 -4.18 10.18 -21.83
CA THR A 44 -5.26 10.29 -22.82
C THR A 44 -5.78 11.71 -23.00
N ARG A 45 -5.64 12.57 -21.98
CA ARG A 45 -6.01 13.98 -22.07
C ARG A 45 -4.79 14.86 -22.37
N PRO A 46 -4.94 15.94 -23.16
CA PRO A 46 -3.91 16.96 -23.29
C PRO A 46 -3.58 17.53 -21.91
N ASN A 47 -2.29 17.55 -21.55
CA ASN A 47 -1.84 18.01 -20.23
C ASN A 47 -0.42 18.59 -20.33
N ARG A 48 -0.27 19.86 -19.94
CA ARG A 48 1.02 20.57 -19.91
C ARG A 48 2.05 19.88 -19.00
N ASP A 49 1.62 19.31 -17.88
CA ASP A 49 2.53 18.64 -16.94
C ASP A 49 3.11 17.36 -17.55
N PHE A 50 2.34 16.68 -18.40
CA PHE A 50 2.85 15.52 -19.14
C PHE A 50 3.94 15.94 -20.13
N ASP A 51 3.69 17.01 -20.89
CA ASP A 51 4.64 17.51 -21.88
C ASP A 51 5.95 17.96 -21.20
N GLU A 52 5.84 18.61 -20.04
CA GLU A 52 6.98 19.00 -19.20
C GLU A 52 7.76 17.77 -18.71
N VAL A 53 7.09 16.75 -18.18
CA VAL A 53 7.76 15.51 -17.73
C VAL A 53 8.44 14.79 -18.90
N CYS A 54 7.83 14.75 -20.07
CA CYS A 54 8.45 14.21 -21.27
C CYS A 54 9.70 15.00 -21.69
N HIS A 55 9.63 16.33 -21.64
CA HIS A 55 10.77 17.20 -21.92
C HIS A 55 11.93 16.93 -20.93
N LEU A 56 11.63 16.88 -19.62
CA LEU A 56 12.62 16.62 -18.57
C LEU A 56 13.21 15.20 -18.64
N ALA A 57 12.44 14.23 -19.12
CA ALA A 57 12.92 12.87 -19.37
C ALA A 57 13.70 12.73 -20.69
N GLY A 58 13.66 13.74 -21.57
CA GLY A 58 14.28 13.71 -22.90
C GLY A 58 13.58 12.74 -23.87
N VAL A 59 12.24 12.65 -23.78
CA VAL A 59 11.42 11.81 -24.66
C VAL A 59 10.34 12.64 -25.36
N GLU A 60 9.93 12.20 -26.55
CA GLU A 60 8.90 12.89 -27.34
C GLU A 60 7.49 12.50 -26.85
N PRO A 61 6.64 13.46 -26.43
CA PRO A 61 5.33 13.18 -25.84
C PRO A 61 4.40 12.42 -26.80
N ASP A 62 4.41 12.79 -28.09
CA ASP A 62 3.57 12.15 -29.11
C ASP A 62 3.93 10.68 -29.34
N ARG A 63 5.23 10.35 -29.30
CA ARG A 63 5.69 8.95 -29.40
C ARG A 63 5.22 8.14 -28.21
N VAL A 64 5.31 8.70 -27.00
CA VAL A 64 4.85 8.03 -25.77
C VAL A 64 3.35 7.77 -25.87
N ARG A 65 2.53 8.78 -26.20
CA ARG A 65 1.07 8.61 -26.33
C ARG A 65 0.70 7.59 -27.41
N LYS A 66 1.36 7.65 -28.58
CA LYS A 66 1.15 6.71 -29.68
C LYS A 66 1.38 5.25 -29.26
N HIS A 67 2.31 4.99 -28.35
CA HIS A 67 2.61 3.65 -27.86
C HIS A 67 1.72 3.24 -26.68
N VAL A 68 1.48 4.14 -25.73
CA VAL A 68 0.83 3.82 -24.46
C VAL A 68 -0.70 3.76 -24.60
N VAL A 69 -1.32 4.63 -25.40
CA VAL A 69 -2.78 4.69 -25.53
C VAL A 69 -3.39 3.37 -26.06
N PRO A 70 -2.82 2.69 -27.07
CA PRO A 70 -3.30 1.37 -27.48
C PRO A 70 -3.20 0.31 -26.36
N LEU A 71 -2.15 0.36 -25.55
CA LEU A 71 -1.95 -0.57 -24.44
C LEU A 71 -2.99 -0.32 -23.33
N ILE A 72 -3.31 0.94 -23.04
CA ILE A 72 -4.39 1.32 -22.11
C ILE A 72 -5.73 0.79 -22.62
N ALA A 73 -6.02 0.91 -23.92
CA ALA A 73 -7.25 0.41 -24.51
C ALA A 73 -7.37 -1.12 -24.35
N GLU A 74 -6.26 -1.85 -24.51
CA GLU A 74 -6.23 -3.30 -24.30
C GLU A 74 -6.33 -3.71 -22.83
N ALA A 75 -5.74 -2.94 -21.92
CA ALA A 75 -5.91 -3.11 -20.48
C ALA A 75 -7.37 -2.90 -20.06
N SER A 76 -8.02 -1.88 -20.62
CA SER A 76 -9.40 -1.50 -20.29
C SER A 76 -10.41 -2.60 -20.61
N LYS A 77 -10.17 -3.41 -21.65
CA LYS A 77 -11.00 -4.59 -21.97
C LYS A 77 -10.99 -5.66 -20.87
N ARG A 78 -9.94 -5.68 -20.04
CA ARG A 78 -9.70 -6.67 -18.99
C ARG A 78 -10.01 -6.12 -17.59
N ASP A 79 -10.51 -4.89 -17.52
CA ASP A 79 -10.86 -4.25 -16.25
C ASP A 79 -11.95 -5.03 -15.53
N GLN A 80 -11.76 -5.22 -14.24
CA GLN A 80 -12.79 -5.80 -13.38
C GLN A 80 -13.60 -4.67 -12.73
N PRO A 81 -14.90 -4.87 -12.51
CA PRO A 81 -15.71 -3.92 -11.77
C PRO A 81 -15.25 -3.86 -10.31
N MET A 82 -15.45 -2.71 -9.67
CA MET A 82 -15.26 -2.59 -8.22
C MET A 82 -16.23 -3.56 -7.53
N PRO A 83 -15.79 -4.39 -6.57
CA PRO A 83 -16.71 -5.25 -5.83
C PRO A 83 -17.72 -4.39 -5.08
N ASP A 84 -19.00 -4.75 -5.20
CA ASP A 84 -20.08 -4.02 -4.55
C ASP A 84 -19.87 -4.01 -3.03
N ARG A 85 -20.01 -2.83 -2.42
CA ARG A 85 -19.80 -2.60 -0.98
C ARG A 85 -20.75 -3.47 -0.15
N ALA A 86 -21.91 -3.85 -0.70
CA ALA A 86 -22.86 -4.76 -0.07
C ALA A 86 -22.32 -6.18 0.17
N THR A 87 -21.31 -6.62 -0.57
CA THR A 87 -20.72 -7.97 -0.43
C THR A 87 -19.61 -8.06 0.61
N GLN A 88 -19.17 -6.93 1.17
CA GLN A 88 -18.26 -6.94 2.29
C GLN A 88 -19.03 -7.48 3.50
N LYS A 89 -18.91 -8.80 3.73
CA LYS A 89 -19.46 -9.48 4.90
C LYS A 89 -19.22 -8.56 6.10
N PRO A 90 -20.29 -8.10 6.79
CA PRO A 90 -20.09 -7.26 7.95
C PRO A 90 -19.16 -8.05 8.85
N TYR A 91 -18.01 -7.44 9.17
CA TYR A 91 -17.13 -7.96 10.20
C TYR A 91 -18.06 -8.28 11.35
N ARG A 92 -18.26 -9.58 11.65
CA ARG A 92 -19.24 -10.01 12.67
C ARG A 92 -18.83 -9.22 13.89
N ARG A 93 -19.62 -8.19 14.24
CA ARG A 93 -19.50 -7.56 15.56
C ARG A 93 -19.62 -8.75 16.47
N PHE A 94 -18.55 -9.06 17.19
CA PHE A 94 -18.59 -10.05 18.23
C PHE A 94 -19.55 -9.44 19.24
N SER A 95 -20.85 -9.69 19.06
CA SER A 95 -21.86 -9.47 20.07
C SER A 95 -21.55 -10.51 21.13
N GLY A 96 -20.56 -10.19 21.97
CA GLY A 96 -20.35 -10.81 23.26
C GLY A 96 -21.57 -10.52 24.10
N ARG A 97 -22.65 -11.22 23.79
CA ARG A 97 -23.88 -11.28 24.55
C ARG A 97 -24.29 -12.74 24.57
N ASP A 98 -23.44 -13.53 25.23
CA ASP A 98 -23.99 -14.56 26.08
C ASP A 98 -23.03 -14.99 27.21
N ARG A 99 -23.65 -15.10 28.38
CA ARG A 99 -23.25 -15.79 29.61
C ARG A 99 -22.20 -15.17 30.55
N GLY A 100 -22.73 -14.71 31.68
CA GLY A 100 -22.21 -15.17 32.96
C GLY A 100 -21.78 -14.05 33.91
N VAL A 101 -22.65 -13.73 34.86
CA VAL A 101 -22.23 -13.22 36.17
C VAL A 101 -21.40 -14.34 36.82
N GLY A 102 -20.10 -14.37 36.52
CA GLY A 102 -19.11 -15.21 37.18
C GLY A 102 -18.37 -14.35 38.20
N GLN A 103 -18.58 -14.66 39.47
CA GLN A 103 -17.90 -14.04 40.60
C GLN A 103 -16.39 -13.94 40.37
N LEU A 104 -15.83 -12.76 40.66
CA LEU A 104 -14.38 -12.60 40.84
C LEU A 104 -13.91 -13.64 41.89
N PRO A 105 -12.88 -14.44 41.62
CA PRO A 105 -12.20 -15.16 42.69
C PRO A 105 -11.55 -14.09 43.55
N ARG A 106 -12.03 -13.93 44.78
CA ARG A 106 -11.32 -13.22 45.83
C ARG A 106 -9.92 -13.81 45.91
N GLU A 107 -8.92 -12.97 45.71
CA GLU A 107 -7.53 -13.27 46.00
C GLU A 107 -7.43 -13.83 47.42
N ASN A 108 -7.12 -15.12 47.53
CA ASN A 108 -6.79 -15.72 48.81
C ASN A 108 -5.32 -15.39 49.07
N VAL A 109 -5.12 -14.33 49.84
CA VAL A 109 -3.85 -13.93 50.44
C VAL A 109 -3.43 -15.05 51.38
N ARG A 110 -2.55 -15.94 50.94
CA ARG A 110 -1.62 -16.81 51.69
C ARG A 110 -1.22 -17.96 50.76
N ASP A 111 -0.03 -17.85 50.17
CA ASP A 111 0.84 -18.96 49.70
C ASP A 111 1.80 -18.48 48.58
N ARG A 112 2.45 -17.33 48.82
CA ARG A 112 3.76 -17.05 48.21
C ARG A 112 4.78 -17.06 49.33
N MET A 113 5.18 -18.26 49.74
CA MET A 113 6.43 -18.44 50.46
C MET A 113 7.56 -18.12 49.49
N SER A 114 8.31 -17.06 49.82
CA SER A 114 9.60 -16.73 49.23
C SER A 114 10.65 -17.78 49.60
N PRO A 115 11.48 -18.22 48.66
CA PRO A 115 12.83 -18.67 48.97
C PRO A 115 13.81 -17.63 48.44
N SER A 116 14.17 -16.65 49.28
CA SER A 116 15.41 -15.90 49.12
C SER A 116 16.08 -15.82 50.49
N ALA A 117 16.62 -16.96 50.92
CA ALA A 117 17.64 -16.98 51.96
C ALA A 117 18.99 -16.69 51.28
N GLN A 118 19.59 -15.62 51.76
CA GLN A 118 20.92 -15.14 51.45
C GLN A 118 21.96 -16.20 51.81
N ASP A 119 23.04 -16.32 51.04
CA ASP A 119 24.34 -16.29 51.69
C ASP A 119 25.41 -15.68 50.78
N SER A 120 26.25 -14.87 51.42
CA SER A 120 27.32 -14.05 50.86
C SER A 120 28.64 -14.82 50.92
N SER A 121 29.73 -14.19 50.44
CA SER A 121 31.15 -14.57 50.54
C SER A 121 31.63 -15.57 49.46
N ASN A 122 32.71 -15.36 48.68
CA ASN A 122 33.92 -14.53 48.73
C ASN A 122 34.28 -14.11 47.28
N LEU A 123 34.66 -12.88 46.96
CA LEU A 123 36.01 -12.29 47.05
C LEU A 123 37.15 -13.06 46.34
N GLU A 124 37.97 -12.27 45.63
CA GLU A 124 39.26 -12.53 44.95
C GLU A 124 39.15 -12.64 43.41
N ILE A 125 39.46 -11.60 42.63
CA ILE A 125 40.75 -10.92 42.36
C ILE A 125 41.62 -11.72 41.37
N PHE A 126 41.90 -11.04 40.24
CA PHE A 126 42.71 -11.36 39.05
C PHE A 126 42.13 -12.32 38.00
#